data_AF-A0A4T0VSQ3-F1
#
_entry.id   AF-A0A4T0VSQ3-F1
#
_cell.length_a   1.000
_cell.length_b   1.000
_cell.length_c   1.000
_cell.angle_alpha   90.00
_cell.angle_beta   90.00
_cell.angle_gamma   90.00
#
_symmetry.space_group_name_H-M   'P 1'
#
loop_
_entity.id
_entity.type
_entity.pdbx_description
1 polymer ?
#
loop_
_entity_poly.entity_id
_entity_poly.type
_entity_poly.pdbx_seq_one_letter_code
_entity_poly.pdbx_strand_id
1 'polypeptide(L)'
;MGKRVYPRTIVEEAPSHDGRPCYAAWQMTEMDPDTETPPDASNRPKWSIQLYDTTPAAGDREHIKATAKRLEESTRRARQRREAHSRVEVHGLVLPAGTPEAERVALCAAHHRAEVAARNASGTADFFIPPTFDELWERRILVIDKPVADATRDESSPGTGERDDDGGGAFLAVFFDMKPEAAAEGPDGPDYEVVRFPGRDLGDRLRSFTSSIEWFYNSYVGNGTIYSDLEKWRREA
;
A
#
# COMPACT_ATOMS: atom_id res chain seq x y z
N MET A 1 24.69 -25.64 0.71
CA MET A 1 24.25 -25.31 -0.66
C MET A 1 22.86 -24.69 -0.54
N GLY A 2 22.73 -23.37 -0.74
CA GLY A 2 21.45 -22.69 -0.61
C GLY A 2 20.47 -23.19 -1.67
N LYS A 3 19.26 -23.58 -1.29
CA LYS A 3 18.24 -23.98 -2.27
C LYS A 3 17.91 -22.76 -3.12
N ARG A 4 17.87 -22.94 -4.45
CA ARG A 4 17.44 -21.89 -5.37
C ARG A 4 15.94 -21.68 -5.19
N VAL A 5 15.53 -20.42 -5.18
CA VAL A 5 14.14 -20.02 -5.00
C VAL A 5 13.71 -19.11 -6.14
N TYR A 6 12.45 -19.24 -6.55
CA TYR A 6 11.88 -18.55 -7.71
C TYR A 6 10.72 -17.67 -7.26
N PRO A 7 10.87 -16.33 -7.31
CA PRO A 7 9.83 -15.41 -6.89
C PRO A 7 8.71 -15.34 -7.96
N ARG A 8 7.47 -15.51 -7.51
CA ARG A 8 6.25 -15.33 -8.32
C ARG A 8 5.39 -14.24 -7.69
N THR A 9 4.90 -13.32 -8.51
CA THR A 9 3.93 -12.30 -8.07
C THR A 9 2.53 -12.90 -8.09
N ILE A 10 1.86 -12.91 -6.94
CA ILE A 10 0.44 -13.21 -6.81
C ILE A 10 -0.32 -11.89 -6.85
N VAL A 11 -1.45 -11.88 -7.56
CA VAL A 11 -2.37 -10.75 -7.62
C VAL A 11 -3.77 -11.29 -7.45
N GLU A 12 -4.50 -10.75 -6.47
CA GLU A 12 -5.82 -11.22 -6.10
C GLU A 12 -6.72 -10.07 -5.68
N GLU A 13 -8.03 -10.25 -5.85
CA GLU A 13 -9.01 -9.27 -5.42
C GLU A 13 -9.01 -9.20 -3.89
N ALA A 14 -8.94 -7.97 -3.37
CA ALA A 14 -9.04 -7.68 -1.95
C ALA A 14 -10.45 -7.14 -1.66
N PRO A 15 -10.99 -7.35 -0.45
CA PRO A 15 -12.28 -6.80 -0.08
C PRO A 15 -12.24 -5.27 -0.10
N SER A 16 -13.32 -4.68 -0.61
CA SER A 16 -13.59 -3.25 -0.54
C SER A 16 -15.00 -3.03 0.00
N HIS A 17 -15.13 -2.12 0.96
CA HIS A 17 -16.37 -1.89 1.71
C HIS A 17 -17.53 -1.37 0.84
N ASP A 18 -17.23 -0.73 -0.29
CA ASP A 18 -18.21 -0.14 -1.22
C ASP A 18 -18.23 -0.82 -2.60
N GLY A 19 -17.49 -1.94 -2.75
CA GLY A 19 -17.43 -2.73 -3.98
C GLY A 19 -16.54 -2.14 -5.09
N ARG A 20 -15.81 -1.05 -4.83
CA ARG A 20 -14.82 -0.50 -5.76
C ARG A 20 -13.67 -1.50 -6.00
N PRO A 21 -12.96 -1.39 -7.16
CA PRO A 21 -11.85 -2.28 -7.44
C PRO A 21 -10.76 -2.16 -6.37
N CYS A 22 -10.38 -3.28 -5.76
CA CYS A 22 -9.26 -3.35 -4.85
C CYS A 22 -8.48 -4.64 -5.12
N TYR A 23 -7.17 -4.53 -5.32
CA TYR A 23 -6.32 -5.70 -5.59
C TYR A 23 -5.08 -5.68 -4.69
N ALA A 24 -4.80 -6.83 -4.08
CA ALA A 24 -3.55 -7.08 -3.40
C ALA A 24 -2.54 -7.74 -4.34
N ALA A 25 -1.28 -7.35 -4.23
CA ALA A 25 -0.18 -8.03 -4.87
C ALA A 25 0.95 -8.33 -3.87
N TRP A 26 1.51 -9.53 -3.94
CA TRP A 26 2.57 -9.99 -3.05
C TRP A 26 3.43 -11.08 -3.68
N GLN A 27 4.60 -11.32 -3.09
CA GLN A 27 5.54 -12.33 -3.53
C GLN A 27 5.26 -13.69 -2.86
N MET A 28 5.03 -14.70 -3.67
CA MET A 28 5.19 -16.10 -3.29
C MET A 28 6.54 -16.62 -3.77
N THR A 29 7.11 -17.58 -3.06
CA THR A 29 8.41 -18.16 -3.40
C THR A 29 8.25 -19.65 -3.70
N GLU A 30 8.63 -20.06 -4.90
CA GLU A 30 8.60 -21.45 -5.35
C GLU A 30 10.00 -22.07 -5.28
N MET A 31 10.05 -23.38 -5.07
CA MET A 31 11.31 -24.14 -5.04
C MET A 31 11.73 -24.67 -6.41
N ASP A 32 10.79 -24.72 -7.34
CA ASP A 32 10.93 -25.23 -8.70
C ASP A 32 10.29 -24.21 -9.66
N PRO A 33 10.98 -23.79 -10.73
CA PRO A 33 10.46 -22.77 -11.66
C PRO A 33 9.24 -23.23 -12.45
N ASP A 34 9.05 -24.54 -12.63
CA ASP A 34 7.95 -25.12 -13.40
C ASP A 34 6.72 -25.43 -12.53
N THR A 35 6.83 -25.20 -11.22
CA THR A 35 5.73 -25.37 -10.27
C THR A 35 4.95 -24.07 -10.11
N GLU A 36 3.65 -24.14 -10.34
CA GLU A 36 2.71 -23.08 -10.02
C GLU A 36 1.80 -23.51 -8.87
N THR A 37 2.30 -23.45 -7.64
CA THR A 37 1.49 -23.77 -6.47
C THR A 37 0.31 -22.79 -6.40
N PRO A 38 -0.93 -23.25 -6.18
CA PRO A 38 -2.05 -22.34 -5.93
C PRO A 38 -1.76 -21.49 -4.70
N PRO A 39 -2.01 -20.17 -4.74
CA PRO A 39 -1.78 -19.32 -3.59
C PRO A 39 -2.71 -19.74 -2.45
N ASP A 40 -2.13 -20.01 -1.27
CA ASP A 40 -2.85 -20.21 -0.02
C ASP A 40 -2.98 -18.85 0.69
N ALA A 41 -4.19 -18.50 1.12
CA ALA A 41 -4.45 -17.31 1.92
C ALA A 41 -3.61 -17.26 3.21
N SER A 42 -3.19 -18.42 3.75
CA SER A 42 -2.29 -18.51 4.90
C SER A 42 -0.89 -17.93 4.61
N ASN A 43 -0.45 -17.94 3.34
CA ASN A 43 0.83 -17.39 2.89
C ASN A 43 0.75 -15.89 2.60
N ARG A 44 -0.46 -15.30 2.55
CA ARG A 44 -0.64 -13.87 2.29
C ARG A 44 0.03 -13.06 3.40
N PRO A 45 0.95 -12.14 3.07
CA PRO A 45 1.59 -11.29 4.08
C PRO A 45 0.53 -10.47 4.83
N LYS A 46 0.52 -10.49 6.16
CA LYS A 46 -0.43 -9.73 6.99
C LYS A 46 -0.19 -8.22 6.95
N TRP A 47 1.05 -7.80 6.74
CA TRP A 47 1.40 -6.39 6.56
C TRP A 47 1.04 -5.92 5.16
N SER A 48 0.08 -4.99 5.07
CA SER A 48 -0.32 -4.37 3.81
C SER A 48 0.11 -2.91 3.71
N ILE A 49 0.51 -2.50 2.51
CA ILE A 49 0.80 -1.11 2.17
C ILE A 49 -0.32 -0.62 1.25
N GLN A 50 -1.02 0.42 1.69
CA GLN A 50 -2.24 0.89 1.05
C GLN A 50 -1.92 2.01 0.05
N LEU A 51 -2.27 1.80 -1.22
CA LEU A 51 -2.14 2.76 -2.30
C LEU A 51 -3.50 3.06 -2.92
N TYR A 52 -3.72 4.31 -3.29
CA TYR A 52 -4.94 4.78 -3.94
C TYR A 52 -4.62 5.26 -5.35
N ASP A 53 -5.19 4.60 -6.35
CA ASP A 53 -5.27 5.16 -7.69
C ASP A 53 -6.50 6.05 -7.75
N THR A 54 -6.28 7.33 -8.02
CA THR A 54 -7.36 8.33 -8.10
C THR A 54 -7.55 8.92 -9.49
N THR A 55 -6.99 8.25 -10.49
CA THR A 55 -7.10 8.62 -11.90
C THR A 55 -8.45 8.19 -12.48
N PRO A 56 -8.85 8.71 -13.67
CA PRO A 56 -10.05 8.24 -14.35
C PRO A 56 -10.07 6.73 -14.65
N ALA A 57 -8.90 6.10 -14.78
CA ALA A 57 -8.76 4.66 -15.04
C ALA A 57 -9.01 3.81 -13.78
N ALA A 58 -9.09 4.42 -12.59
CA ALA A 58 -9.20 3.71 -11.33
C ALA A 58 -10.50 2.90 -11.16
N GLY A 59 -11.51 3.14 -12.01
CA GLY A 59 -12.76 2.38 -12.02
C GLY A 59 -12.64 1.05 -12.77
N ASP A 60 -11.59 0.85 -13.56
CA ASP A 60 -11.33 -0.37 -14.29
C ASP A 60 -10.57 -1.38 -13.42
N ARG A 61 -11.19 -2.55 -13.23
CA ARG A 61 -10.65 -3.66 -12.44
C ARG A 61 -9.32 -4.18 -13.00
N GLU A 62 -9.18 -4.27 -14.32
CA GLU A 62 -7.94 -4.77 -14.92
C GLU A 62 -6.81 -3.74 -14.80
N HIS A 63 -7.14 -2.44 -14.87
CA HIS A 63 -6.17 -1.37 -14.60
C HIS A 63 -5.62 -1.41 -13.17
N ILE A 64 -6.50 -1.55 -12.16
CA ILE A 64 -6.08 -1.62 -10.75
C ILE A 64 -5.27 -2.89 -10.49
N LYS A 65 -5.69 -4.03 -11.05
CA LYS A 65 -4.96 -5.30 -10.98
C LYS A 65 -3.57 -5.20 -11.61
N ALA A 66 -3.45 -4.63 -12.80
CA ALA A 66 -2.18 -4.39 -13.47
C ALA A 66 -1.29 -3.43 -12.67
N THR A 67 -1.88 -2.38 -12.09
CA THR A 67 -1.17 -1.41 -11.25
C THR A 67 -0.63 -2.07 -9.98
N ALA A 68 -1.42 -2.91 -9.29
CA ALA A 68 -0.97 -3.67 -8.13
C ALA A 68 0.20 -4.60 -8.47
N LYS A 69 0.10 -5.35 -9.57
CA LYS A 69 1.18 -6.22 -10.06
C LYS A 69 2.46 -5.44 -10.32
N ARG A 70 2.37 -4.35 -11.10
CA ARG A 70 3.51 -3.51 -11.48
C ARG A 70 4.17 -2.89 -10.26
N LEU A 71 3.38 -2.39 -9.31
CA LEU A 71 3.91 -1.84 -8.07
C LEU A 71 4.65 -2.90 -7.28
N GLU A 72 4.08 -4.09 -7.09
CA GLU A 72 4.76 -5.18 -6.41
C GLU A 72 6.11 -5.50 -7.08
N GLU A 73 6.10 -5.77 -8.39
CA GLU A 73 7.30 -6.17 -9.14
C GLU A 73 8.40 -5.11 -9.15
N SER A 74 8.03 -3.83 -9.35
CA SER A 74 9.01 -2.73 -9.49
C SER A 74 9.66 -2.32 -8.16
N THR A 75 8.97 -2.52 -7.04
CA THR A 75 9.41 -1.99 -5.74
C THR A 75 9.74 -3.07 -4.70
N ARG A 76 9.50 -4.35 -5.03
CA ARG A 76 9.83 -5.52 -4.20
C ARG A 76 11.25 -5.49 -3.65
N ARG A 77 12.26 -5.26 -4.50
CA ARG A 77 13.68 -5.26 -4.08
C ARG A 77 13.97 -4.21 -3.02
N ALA A 78 13.37 -3.03 -3.13
CA ALA A 78 13.57 -1.94 -2.17
C ALA A 78 12.88 -2.22 -0.82
N ARG A 79 11.74 -2.92 -0.85
CA ARG A 79 10.98 -3.31 0.35
C ARG A 79 11.48 -4.57 1.05
N GLN A 80 12.27 -5.42 0.37
CA GLN A 80 12.56 -6.76 0.85
C GLN A 80 13.28 -6.72 2.21
N ARG A 81 12.66 -7.34 3.22
CA ARG A 81 13.25 -7.64 4.53
C ARG A 81 13.37 -9.15 4.65
N ARG A 82 14.45 -9.65 5.27
CA ARG A 82 14.83 -11.08 5.23
C ARG A 82 13.73 -12.00 5.76
N GLU A 83 12.95 -11.55 6.73
CA GLU A 83 12.01 -12.40 7.49
C GLU A 83 10.60 -11.81 7.57
N ALA A 84 10.35 -10.70 6.87
CA ALA A 84 9.10 -9.97 6.99
C ALA A 84 8.60 -9.52 5.61
N HIS A 85 7.59 -10.25 5.13
CA HIS A 85 6.95 -9.99 3.85
C HIS A 85 5.85 -8.93 3.98
N SER A 86 5.69 -8.14 2.94
CA SER A 86 4.58 -7.19 2.80
C SER A 86 3.79 -7.51 1.55
N ARG A 87 2.55 -7.03 1.50
CA ARG A 87 1.75 -6.94 0.28
C ARG A 87 1.45 -5.48 -0.03
N VAL A 88 1.34 -5.13 -1.30
CA VAL A 88 0.75 -3.87 -1.72
C VAL A 88 -0.73 -4.08 -1.98
N GLU A 89 -1.56 -3.12 -1.60
CA GLU A 89 -2.99 -3.10 -1.90
C GLU A 89 -3.32 -1.81 -2.62
N VAL A 90 -3.87 -1.92 -3.82
CA VAL A 90 -4.25 -0.77 -4.65
C VAL A 90 -5.76 -0.66 -4.66
N HIS A 91 -6.27 0.46 -4.18
CA HIS A 91 -7.67 0.85 -4.20
C HIS A 91 -7.94 1.75 -5.40
N GLY A 92 -8.97 1.42 -6.17
CA GLY A 92 -9.48 2.27 -7.22
C GLY A 92 -10.51 3.26 -6.68
N LEU A 93 -10.16 4.55 -6.63
CA LEU A 93 -11.04 5.61 -6.17
C LEU A 93 -11.10 6.73 -7.22
N VAL A 94 -11.96 6.57 -8.23
CA VAL A 94 -12.07 7.54 -9.33
C VAL A 94 -12.44 8.92 -8.81
N LEU A 95 -11.58 9.90 -9.08
CA LEU A 95 -11.85 11.31 -8.82
C LEU A 95 -11.78 12.12 -10.12
N PRO A 96 -12.56 13.20 -10.25
CA PRO A 96 -12.45 14.12 -11.39
C PRO A 96 -11.02 14.61 -11.62
N ALA A 97 -10.69 14.80 -12.90
CA ALA A 97 -9.46 15.49 -13.27
C ALA A 97 -9.50 16.92 -12.71
N GLY A 98 -8.42 17.33 -12.02
CA GLY A 98 -8.35 18.64 -11.37
C GLY A 98 -8.97 18.71 -9.97
N THR A 99 -9.45 17.59 -9.39
CA THR A 99 -9.81 17.56 -7.96
C THR A 99 -8.62 18.09 -7.13
N PRO A 100 -8.82 19.13 -6.30
CA PRO A 100 -7.78 19.71 -5.45
C PRO A 100 -7.11 18.67 -4.56
N GLU A 101 -5.82 18.86 -4.28
CA GLU A 101 -5.03 17.92 -3.47
C GLU A 101 -5.67 17.67 -2.09
N ALA A 102 -6.11 18.73 -1.40
CA ALA A 102 -6.76 18.62 -0.10
C ALA A 102 -8.05 17.77 -0.15
N GLU A 103 -8.87 17.97 -1.19
CA GLU A 103 -10.10 17.19 -1.38
C GLU A 103 -9.78 15.72 -1.70
N ARG A 104 -8.78 15.48 -2.57
CA ARG A 104 -8.28 14.13 -2.90
C ARG A 104 -7.79 13.40 -1.65
N VAL A 105 -6.99 14.07 -0.81
CA VAL A 105 -6.49 13.54 0.45
C VAL A 105 -7.64 13.21 1.40
N ALA A 106 -8.59 14.14 1.58
CA ALA A 106 -9.73 13.93 2.47
C ALA A 106 -10.59 12.73 2.03
N LEU A 107 -10.85 12.57 0.73
CA LEU A 107 -11.63 11.45 0.19
C LEU A 107 -10.89 10.11 0.34
N CYS A 108 -9.59 10.06 0.06
CA CYS A 108 -8.78 8.86 0.27
C CYS A 108 -8.70 8.47 1.76
N ALA A 109 -8.53 9.44 2.66
CA ALA A 109 -8.49 9.19 4.10
C ALA A 109 -9.85 8.69 4.62
N ALA A 110 -10.95 9.31 4.19
CA ALA A 110 -12.30 8.88 4.55
C ALA A 110 -12.59 7.45 4.06
N HIS A 111 -12.23 7.13 2.81
CA HIS A 111 -12.33 5.78 2.27
C HIS A 111 -11.49 4.78 3.06
N HIS A 112 -10.24 5.13 3.39
CA HIS A 112 -9.36 4.26 4.18
C HIS A 112 -9.92 3.97 5.57
N ARG A 113 -10.49 4.96 6.27
CA ARG A 113 -11.14 4.74 7.57
C ARG A 113 -12.31 3.76 7.44
N ALA A 114 -13.13 3.88 6.39
CA ALA A 114 -14.23 2.98 6.14
C ALA A 114 -13.75 1.54 5.83
N GLU A 115 -12.68 1.38 5.06
CA GLU A 115 -12.04 0.08 4.81
C GLU A 115 -11.51 -0.57 6.09
N VAL A 116 -10.82 0.21 6.93
CA VAL A 116 -10.34 -0.27 8.24
C VAL A 116 -11.50 -0.73 9.11
N ALA A 117 -12.56 0.08 9.22
CA ALA A 117 -13.74 -0.25 10.01
C ALA A 117 -14.42 -1.53 9.51
N ALA A 118 -14.67 -1.64 8.20
CA ALA A 118 -15.31 -2.80 7.59
C ALA A 118 -14.49 -4.09 7.78
N ARG A 119 -13.17 -4.02 7.61
CA ARG A 119 -12.27 -5.18 7.78
C ARG A 119 -12.13 -5.57 9.24
N ASN A 120 -12.03 -4.61 10.16
CA ASN A 120 -12.03 -4.89 11.60
C ASN A 120 -13.34 -5.55 12.06
N ALA A 121 -14.49 -5.08 11.54
CA ALA A 121 -15.80 -5.68 11.83
C ALA A 121 -15.92 -7.14 11.37
N SER A 122 -15.14 -7.57 10.36
CA SER A 122 -15.09 -8.99 9.97
C SER A 122 -14.51 -9.90 11.08
N GLY A 123 -13.67 -9.33 11.97
CA GLY A 123 -12.92 -10.07 12.98
C GLY A 123 -11.87 -11.04 12.41
N THR A 124 -11.58 -10.98 11.11
CA THR A 124 -10.57 -11.83 10.47
C THR A 124 -9.26 -11.06 10.32
N ALA A 125 -8.12 -11.72 10.53
CA ALA A 125 -6.82 -11.15 10.21
C ALA A 125 -6.54 -11.22 8.70
N ASP A 126 -7.52 -11.66 7.91
CA ASP A 126 -7.42 -11.73 6.49
C ASP A 126 -7.60 -10.34 5.87
N PHE A 127 -6.75 -9.99 4.90
CA PHE A 127 -6.68 -8.63 4.34
C PHE A 127 -6.57 -7.51 5.39
N PHE A 128 -5.99 -7.80 6.56
CA PHE A 128 -5.80 -6.82 7.64
C PHE A 128 -5.06 -5.56 7.17
N ILE A 129 -5.56 -4.38 7.57
CA ILE A 129 -4.91 -3.08 7.34
C ILE A 129 -4.21 -2.67 8.65
N PRO A 130 -2.87 -2.74 8.70
CA PRO A 130 -2.16 -2.32 9.90
C PRO A 130 -2.26 -0.80 10.09
N PRO A 131 -2.31 -0.32 11.35
CA PRO A 131 -2.00 1.08 11.62
C PRO A 131 -0.52 1.36 11.29
N THR A 132 -0.13 2.63 11.25
CA THR A 132 1.28 2.98 11.33
C THR A 132 1.79 2.89 12.75
N PHE A 133 3.06 2.50 12.85
CA PHE A 133 3.83 2.56 14.10
C PHE A 133 4.73 3.79 14.08
N ASP A 134 4.21 4.88 13.52
CA ASP A 134 4.77 6.22 13.57
C ASP A 134 4.50 6.83 14.96
N GLU A 135 5.25 7.86 15.36
CA GLU A 135 5.07 8.50 16.67
C GLU A 135 3.85 9.42 16.71
N LEU A 136 3.51 10.05 15.59
CA LEU A 136 2.48 11.10 15.52
C LEU A 136 1.18 10.58 14.91
N TRP A 137 1.28 9.76 13.87
CA TRP A 137 0.14 9.37 13.04
C TRP A 137 -0.26 7.91 13.22
N GLU A 138 -1.56 7.63 13.25
CA GLU A 138 -2.10 6.28 13.27
C GLU A 138 -2.19 5.65 11.87
N ARG A 139 -2.30 6.48 10.82
CA ARG A 139 -2.53 6.02 9.45
C ARG A 139 -1.59 6.67 8.46
N ARG A 140 -1.25 5.87 7.44
CA ARG A 140 -0.46 6.32 6.30
C ARG A 140 -0.86 5.57 5.04
N ILE A 141 -1.07 6.31 3.97
CA ILE A 141 -1.38 5.78 2.64
C ILE A 141 -0.51 6.45 1.58
N LEU A 142 -0.44 5.85 0.39
CA LEU A 142 0.04 6.52 -0.81
C LEU A 142 -1.11 6.85 -1.75
N VAL A 143 -1.07 8.00 -2.39
CA VAL A 143 -1.99 8.38 -3.47
C VAL A 143 -1.19 8.55 -4.76
N ILE A 144 -1.67 7.95 -5.85
CA ILE A 144 -1.15 8.13 -7.20
C ILE A 144 -1.76 9.43 -7.73
N ASP A 145 -0.93 10.47 -7.82
CA ASP A 145 -1.31 11.81 -8.31
C ASP A 145 -1.19 11.86 -9.84
N LYS A 146 -0.07 11.35 -10.39
CA LYS A 146 0.09 11.10 -11.82
C LYS A 146 0.46 9.63 -12.05
N PRO A 147 -0.16 8.94 -13.01
CA PRO A 147 0.17 7.55 -13.30
C PRO A 147 1.65 7.44 -13.70
N VAL A 148 2.28 6.32 -13.33
CA VAL A 148 3.63 5.99 -13.77
C VAL A 148 3.55 5.71 -15.28
N ALA A 149 4.11 6.59 -16.10
CA ALA A 149 4.21 6.36 -17.54
C ALA A 149 4.99 5.07 -17.82
N ASP A 150 4.58 4.34 -18.86
CA ASP A 150 5.22 3.09 -19.27
C ASP A 150 6.72 3.31 -19.53
N ALA A 151 7.57 2.58 -18.78
CA ALA A 151 9.01 2.56 -18.97
C ALA A 151 9.44 1.77 -20.22
N THR A 152 8.65 1.82 -21.29
CA THR A 152 9.05 1.39 -22.64
C THR A 152 9.42 2.62 -23.46
N ARG A 153 10.37 3.42 -22.97
CA ARG A 153 11.14 4.31 -23.86
C ARG A 153 12.46 3.62 -24.14
N ASP A 154 12.57 3.14 -25.38
CA ASP A 154 13.78 2.71 -26.05
C ASP A 154 14.89 3.75 -25.78
N GLU A 155 16.02 3.33 -25.21
CA GLU A 155 17.17 4.18 -24.82
C GLU A 155 17.95 4.74 -26.04
N SER A 156 17.28 4.92 -27.18
CA SER A 156 17.90 5.15 -28.48
C SER A 156 17.36 6.40 -29.17
N SER A 157 17.08 7.49 -28.44
CA SER A 157 16.72 8.78 -29.05
C SER A 157 17.48 9.94 -28.41
N PRO A 158 18.31 10.69 -29.17
CA PRO A 158 19.04 11.83 -28.64
C PRO A 158 18.09 13.04 -28.57
N GLY A 159 17.62 13.34 -27.35
CA GLY A 159 16.76 14.47 -27.04
C GLY A 159 17.54 15.67 -26.52
N THR A 160 17.25 16.82 -27.09
CA THR A 160 17.84 18.14 -26.83
C THR A 160 17.58 18.65 -25.40
N GLY A 161 18.64 18.93 -24.65
CA GLY A 161 18.87 20.23 -24.01
C GLY A 161 17.90 20.81 -22.96
N GLU A 162 16.86 20.11 -22.54
CA GLU A 162 16.04 20.50 -21.38
C GLU A 162 16.12 19.40 -20.32
N ARG A 163 16.36 19.76 -19.06
CA ARG A 163 16.41 18.80 -17.95
C ARG A 163 15.03 18.17 -17.78
N ASP A 164 14.84 16.99 -18.32
CA ASP A 164 13.73 16.09 -18.00
C ASP A 164 13.80 15.68 -16.51
N ASP A 165 13.27 16.53 -15.62
CA ASP A 165 13.01 16.17 -14.20
C ASP A 165 11.58 15.61 -14.00
N ASP A 166 10.78 15.49 -15.07
CA ASP A 166 9.33 15.18 -14.97
C ASP A 166 8.93 13.79 -15.56
N GLY A 167 9.90 12.88 -15.69
CA GLY A 167 9.74 11.61 -16.41
C GLY A 167 9.16 10.40 -15.63
N GLY A 168 8.76 10.54 -14.37
CA GLY A 168 8.22 9.43 -13.57
C GLY A 168 7.04 9.89 -12.73
N GLY A 169 5.92 9.15 -12.75
CA GLY A 169 4.65 9.53 -12.11
C GLY A 169 4.78 10.12 -10.70
N ALA A 170 3.84 10.95 -10.28
CA ALA A 170 3.89 11.66 -9.00
C ALA A 170 3.05 10.94 -7.95
N PHE A 171 3.56 10.90 -6.71
CA PHE A 171 2.91 10.27 -5.58
C PHE A 171 2.79 11.24 -4.41
N LEU A 172 1.76 11.04 -3.60
CA LEU A 172 1.58 11.70 -2.31
C LEU A 172 1.67 10.64 -1.21
N ALA A 173 2.56 10.81 -0.25
CA ALA A 173 2.47 10.10 1.02
C ALA A 173 1.62 10.94 1.96
N VAL A 174 0.52 10.36 2.43
CA VAL A 174 -0.46 11.03 3.28
C VAL A 174 -0.43 10.37 4.65
N PHE A 175 -0.24 11.17 5.70
CA PHE A 175 -0.31 10.76 7.09
C PHE A 175 -1.51 11.45 7.74
N PHE A 176 -2.30 10.70 8.51
CA PHE A 176 -3.54 11.22 9.08
C PHE A 176 -3.94 10.40 10.31
N ASP A 177 -4.99 10.86 10.99
CA ASP A 177 -5.44 10.35 12.30
C ASP A 177 -4.32 10.49 13.33
N MET A 178 -4.12 11.73 13.80
CA MET A 178 -3.12 12.04 14.82
C MET A 178 -3.43 11.26 16.10
N LYS A 179 -2.39 10.66 16.69
CA LYS A 179 -2.50 9.90 17.93
C LYS A 179 -2.95 10.80 19.09
N PRO A 180 -3.78 10.29 20.02
CA PRO A 180 -4.25 11.07 21.16
C PRO A 180 -3.13 11.69 21.98
N GLU A 181 -1.99 11.00 22.15
CA GLU A 181 -0.84 11.48 22.90
C GLU A 181 -0.19 12.69 22.22
N ALA A 182 -0.04 12.65 20.89
CA ALA A 182 0.51 13.76 20.12
C ALA A 182 -0.47 14.95 20.07
N ALA A 183 -1.78 14.69 19.94
CA ALA A 183 -2.81 15.73 19.96
C ALA A 183 -2.90 16.44 21.32
N ALA A 184 -2.58 15.75 22.42
CA ALA A 184 -2.58 16.33 23.76
C ALA A 184 -1.44 17.35 23.98
N GLU A 185 -0.36 17.27 23.20
CA GLU A 185 0.78 18.21 23.28
C GLU A 185 0.51 19.53 22.52
N GLY A 186 -0.53 19.58 21.67
CA GLY A 186 -0.94 20.78 20.96
C GLY A 186 -2.21 20.57 20.14
N PRO A 187 -3.38 21.11 20.53
CA PRO A 187 -4.65 20.89 19.83
C PRO A 187 -4.74 21.55 18.45
N ASP A 188 -3.76 22.36 18.06
CA ASP A 188 -3.67 23.04 16.76
C ASP A 188 -2.86 22.25 15.71
N GLY A 189 -2.62 20.95 15.94
CA GLY A 189 -1.98 20.08 14.97
C GLY A 189 -2.77 19.97 13.66
N PRO A 190 -2.11 19.79 12.50
CA PRO A 190 -2.81 19.63 11.24
C PRO A 190 -3.63 18.32 11.23
N ASP A 191 -4.74 18.29 10.49
CA ASP A 191 -5.56 17.07 10.32
C ASP A 191 -4.81 15.95 9.58
N TYR A 192 -3.83 16.32 8.76
CA TYR A 192 -3.00 15.42 7.97
C TYR A 192 -1.67 16.08 7.57
N GLU A 193 -0.69 15.25 7.20
CA GLU A 193 0.57 15.67 6.57
C GLU A 193 0.66 15.05 5.16
N VAL A 194 1.10 15.85 4.17
CA VAL A 194 1.32 15.38 2.79
C VAL A 194 2.77 15.60 2.39
N VAL A 195 3.39 14.55 1.87
CA VAL A 195 4.72 14.61 1.25
C VAL A 195 4.60 14.17 -0.20
N ARG A 196 4.81 15.11 -1.14
CA ARG A 196 4.89 14.81 -2.58
C ARG A 196 6.29 14.31 -2.95
N PHE A 197 6.35 13.28 -3.79
CA PHE A 197 7.61 12.74 -4.29
C PHE A 197 7.46 12.17 -5.72
N PRO A 198 8.53 12.16 -6.52
CA PRO A 198 8.53 11.61 -7.87
C PRO A 198 8.63 10.08 -7.86
N GLY A 199 8.21 9.44 -8.95
CA GLY A 199 8.11 7.99 -9.04
C GLY A 199 9.43 7.25 -8.93
N ARG A 200 10.55 7.91 -9.26
CA ARG A 200 11.90 7.37 -9.03
C ARG A 200 12.19 7.06 -7.55
N ASP A 201 11.54 7.77 -6.62
CA ASP A 201 11.75 7.63 -5.19
C ASP A 201 10.74 6.65 -4.54
N LEU A 202 9.84 6.05 -5.33
CA LEU A 202 8.77 5.19 -4.82
C LEU A 202 9.30 3.97 -4.05
N GLY A 203 10.35 3.33 -4.55
CA GLY A 203 10.97 2.18 -3.87
C GLY A 203 11.49 2.55 -2.49
N ASP A 204 12.22 3.65 -2.38
CA ASP A 204 12.74 4.15 -1.11
C ASP A 204 11.63 4.59 -0.15
N ARG A 205 10.58 5.22 -0.69
CA ARG A 205 9.45 5.64 0.15
C ARG A 205 8.68 4.44 0.68
N LEU A 206 8.45 3.41 -0.15
CA LEU A 206 7.84 2.15 0.25
C LEU A 206 8.72 1.33 1.20
N ARG A 207 10.05 1.39 1.09
CA ARG A 207 10.95 0.82 2.12
C ARG A 207 10.67 1.43 3.49
N SER A 208 10.38 2.73 3.55
CA SER A 208 10.02 3.43 4.78
C SER A 208 8.66 2.99 5.36
N PHE A 209 7.76 2.37 4.58
CA PHE A 209 6.54 1.73 5.11
C PHE A 209 6.83 0.38 5.78
N THR A 210 8.03 -0.17 5.59
CA THR A 210 8.43 -1.48 6.14
C THR A 210 9.36 -1.36 7.34
N SER A 211 9.54 -0.17 7.93
CA SER A 211 10.45 0.02 9.07
C SER A 211 10.04 -0.80 10.30
N SER A 212 8.72 -0.93 10.53
CA SER A 212 8.16 -1.57 11.72
C SER A 212 7.63 -2.98 11.45
N ILE A 213 7.88 -3.52 10.25
CA ILE A 213 7.27 -4.77 9.80
C ILE A 213 7.74 -5.98 10.61
N GLU A 214 9.02 -6.03 10.99
CA GLU A 214 9.58 -7.11 11.82
C GLU A 214 8.98 -7.09 13.22
N TRP A 215 8.90 -5.90 13.83
CA TRP A 215 8.23 -5.73 15.12
C TRP A 215 6.75 -6.12 15.05
N PHE A 216 6.05 -5.75 13.98
CA PHE A 216 4.65 -6.14 13.78
C PHE A 216 4.50 -7.67 13.75
N TYR A 217 5.30 -8.37 12.97
CA TYR A 217 5.20 -9.84 12.93
C TYR A 217 5.61 -10.48 14.26
N ASN A 218 6.69 -10.02 14.89
CA ASN A 218 7.19 -10.63 16.12
C ASN A 218 6.30 -10.33 17.34
N SER A 219 5.88 -9.08 17.50
CA SER A 219 5.25 -8.59 18.72
C SER A 219 3.74 -8.50 18.63
N TYR A 220 3.19 -8.25 17.43
CA TYR A 220 1.76 -8.03 17.24
C TYR A 220 1.06 -9.28 16.68
N VAL A 221 1.67 -9.94 15.69
CA VAL A 221 1.17 -11.21 15.16
C VAL A 221 1.62 -12.39 16.01
N GLY A 222 2.92 -12.49 16.30
CA GLY A 222 3.52 -13.65 16.99
C GLY A 222 2.98 -13.87 18.40
N ASN A 223 2.67 -12.81 19.12
CA ASN A 223 2.07 -12.88 20.46
C ASN A 223 0.52 -12.95 20.43
N GLY A 224 -0.08 -12.95 19.25
CA GLY A 224 -1.54 -13.05 19.08
C GLY A 224 -2.33 -11.76 19.38
N THR A 225 -1.67 -10.64 19.68
CA THR A 225 -2.30 -9.34 19.96
C THR A 225 -3.26 -8.91 18.86
N ILE A 226 -2.88 -9.13 17.59
CA ILE A 226 -3.76 -8.85 16.44
C ILE A 226 -5.14 -9.50 16.57
N TYR A 227 -5.22 -10.74 17.08
CA TYR A 227 -6.49 -11.46 17.19
C TYR A 227 -7.34 -10.93 18.35
N SER A 228 -6.70 -10.57 19.47
CA SER A 228 -7.37 -9.91 20.60
C SER A 228 -7.94 -8.55 20.20
N ASP A 229 -7.17 -7.75 19.45
CA ASP A 229 -7.60 -6.44 18.98
C ASP A 229 -8.72 -6.55 17.93
N LEU A 230 -8.61 -7.49 16.98
CA LEU A 230 -9.69 -7.75 16.03
C LEU A 230 -10.99 -8.17 16.72
N GLU A 231 -10.89 -9.00 17.76
CA GLU A 231 -12.07 -9.36 18.55
C GLU A 231 -12.67 -8.16 19.27
N LYS A 232 -11.82 -7.31 19.86
CA LYS A 232 -12.25 -6.05 20.49
C LYS A 232 -12.94 -5.13 19.49
N TRP A 233 -12.28 -4.80 18.38
CA TRP A 233 -12.82 -3.89 17.37
C TRP A 233 -14.11 -4.41 16.75
N ARG A 234 -14.23 -5.72 16.52
CA ARG A 234 -15.49 -6.33 16.06
C ARG A 234 -16.65 -6.10 17.04
N ARG A 235 -16.38 -6.07 18.35
CA ARG A 235 -17.42 -5.81 19.37
C ARG A 235 -17.79 -4.33 19.49
N GLU A 236 -16.92 -3.43 19.03
CA GLU A 236 -17.08 -1.97 19.09
C GLU A 236 -17.67 -1.38 17.80
N ALA A 237 -17.61 -2.14 16.68
CA ALA A 237 -18.20 -1.80 15.39
C ALA A 237 -19.72 -2.00 15.35
#